data_AF-A0A426JNH7-F1
#
_entry.id   AF-A0A426JNH7-F1
#
_cell.length_a   1.000
_cell.length_b   1.000
_cell.length_c   1.000
_cell.angle_alpha   90.00
_cell.angle_beta   90.00
_cell.angle_gamma   90.00
#
_symmetry.space_group_name_H-M   'P 1'
#
loop_
_entity.id
_entity.type
_entity.pdbx_description
1 polymer ?
#
loop_
_entity_poly.entity_id
_entity_poly.type
_entity_poly.pdbx_seq_one_letter_code
_entity_poly.pdbx_strand_id
1 'polypeptide(L)'
;MSVALCGCAPSAVATLHEQPRAAVQPSAPAQLARHTGAPAHAVEAVDERAAELDGEFGVAVIDRVTGEFARGANAELPMYSASLVKIIAAVELVERGPLTPQDRSLLQRALGPSDDEAMNALWDRHGGESLITGAVARMHLQQTRPPDETGRWGQTTTSARDLAAVFDHLLSQVSVADREFLLSALHAAPEEGADGVDQDFGLMAVDAHAVKSGWMCCQKGKVWLHSAGVVDPEHRRYVVALLSAQPSSAGYGGAGEELTEAARTALTPLR
;
A
#
# COMPACT_ATOMS: atom_id res chain seq x y z
N MET A 1 62.91 36.03 -33.92
CA MET A 1 61.87 36.97 -34.37
C MET A 1 61.37 36.53 -35.73
N SER A 2 60.12 36.09 -35.84
CA SER A 2 59.26 36.30 -37.01
C SER A 2 57.89 35.71 -36.72
N VAL A 3 56.90 36.60 -36.74
CA VAL A 3 55.47 36.34 -36.56
C VAL A 3 54.91 35.91 -37.92
N ALA A 4 54.14 34.83 -37.96
CA ALA A 4 53.33 34.48 -39.11
C ALA A 4 51.85 34.68 -38.76
N LEU A 5 51.30 35.83 -39.18
CA LEU A 5 49.87 36.07 -39.29
C LEU A 5 49.38 35.41 -40.58
N CYS A 6 48.41 34.49 -40.48
CA CYS A 6 47.69 33.96 -41.63
C CYS A 6 46.30 34.62 -41.69
N GLY A 7 46.02 35.29 -42.81
CA GLY A 7 44.85 36.12 -43.04
C GLY A 7 43.58 35.35 -43.39
N CYS A 8 42.46 36.02 -43.15
CA CYS A 8 41.08 35.58 -43.39
C CYS A 8 40.74 35.38 -44.88
N ALA A 9 39.90 34.38 -45.16
CA ALA A 9 39.04 34.31 -46.34
C ALA A 9 37.56 34.50 -45.92
N PRO A 10 36.69 35.09 -46.76
CA PRO A 10 35.31 35.38 -46.40
C PRO A 10 34.42 34.16 -46.61
N SER A 11 33.74 33.70 -45.56
CA SER A 11 32.66 32.71 -45.68
C SER A 11 31.37 33.38 -46.14
N ALA A 12 30.73 32.78 -47.14
CA ALA A 12 29.45 33.18 -47.69
C ALA A 12 28.36 33.23 -46.61
N VAL A 13 27.59 34.32 -46.59
CA VAL A 13 26.41 34.47 -45.73
C VAL A 13 25.26 33.70 -46.37
N ALA A 14 24.91 32.55 -45.80
CA ALA A 14 23.65 31.89 -46.09
C ALA A 14 22.51 32.62 -45.36
N THR A 15 21.64 33.28 -46.12
CA THR A 15 20.39 33.85 -45.60
C THR A 15 19.44 32.71 -45.22
N LEU A 16 19.28 32.46 -43.92
CA LEU A 16 18.24 31.57 -43.41
C LEU A 16 16.88 32.28 -43.52
N HIS A 17 15.96 31.68 -44.28
CA HIS A 17 14.55 32.05 -44.29
C HIS A 17 13.94 31.71 -42.92
N GLU A 18 13.54 32.72 -42.15
CA GLU A 18 12.77 32.52 -40.92
C GLU A 18 11.37 32.04 -41.28
N GLN A 19 11.06 30.78 -40.96
CA GLN A 19 9.69 30.29 -41.00
C GLN A 19 8.91 30.84 -39.79
N PRO A 20 7.65 31.27 -39.97
CA PRO A 20 6.86 31.79 -38.87
C PRO A 20 6.57 30.68 -37.86
N ARG A 21 7.01 30.89 -36.62
CA ARG A 21 6.77 30.02 -35.47
C ARG A 21 5.26 29.97 -35.21
N ALA A 22 4.63 28.84 -35.50
CA ALA A 22 3.25 28.59 -35.12
C ALA A 22 3.11 28.78 -33.60
N ALA A 23 2.13 29.59 -33.19
CA ALA A 23 1.83 29.81 -31.78
C ALA A 23 1.39 28.48 -31.15
N VAL A 24 2.14 28.02 -30.15
CA VAL A 24 1.75 26.88 -29.31
C VAL A 24 0.56 27.34 -28.46
N GLN A 25 -0.63 26.85 -28.77
CA GLN A 25 -1.78 27.05 -27.90
C GLN A 25 -1.56 26.24 -26.61
N PRO A 26 -1.87 26.80 -25.43
CA PRO A 26 -1.80 26.04 -24.19
C PRO A 26 -2.85 24.93 -24.25
N SER A 27 -2.40 23.68 -24.20
CA SER A 27 -3.28 22.53 -24.01
C SER A 27 -4.00 22.67 -22.67
N ALA A 28 -5.33 22.62 -22.69
CA ALA A 28 -6.13 22.51 -21.48
C ALA A 28 -5.59 21.37 -20.59
N PRO A 29 -5.61 21.50 -19.25
CA PRO A 29 -5.20 20.41 -18.38
C PRO A 29 -6.01 19.17 -18.75
N ALA A 30 -5.32 18.06 -19.00
CA ALA A 30 -5.96 16.77 -19.19
C ALA A 30 -6.84 16.54 -17.95
N GLN A 31 -8.15 16.64 -18.13
CA GLN A 31 -9.11 16.27 -17.12
C GLN A 31 -8.81 14.79 -16.84
N LEU A 32 -8.20 14.50 -15.69
CA LEU A 32 -7.97 13.13 -15.24
C LEU A 32 -9.27 12.39 -15.50
N ALA A 33 -9.22 11.39 -16.38
CA ALA A 33 -10.40 10.59 -16.70
C ALA A 33 -10.96 10.15 -15.34
N ARG A 34 -12.21 10.56 -15.05
CA ARG A 34 -12.86 10.08 -13.83
C ARG A 34 -12.85 8.57 -13.94
N HIS A 35 -12.25 7.91 -12.96
CA HIS A 35 -12.34 6.48 -12.80
C HIS A 35 -13.84 6.15 -12.67
N THR A 36 -14.39 5.34 -13.57
CA THR A 36 -15.81 4.95 -13.59
C THR A 36 -15.98 3.43 -13.61
N GLY A 37 -14.91 2.67 -13.37
CA GLY A 37 -14.99 1.21 -13.34
C GLY A 37 -15.42 0.69 -11.97
N ALA A 38 -15.43 -0.63 -11.85
CA ALA A 38 -15.77 -1.32 -10.61
C ALA A 38 -14.95 -0.84 -9.39
N PRO A 39 -13.62 -0.61 -9.48
CA PRO A 39 -12.84 0.01 -8.42
C PRO A 39 -13.37 1.39 -7.97
N ALA A 40 -13.79 2.25 -8.91
CA ALA A 40 -14.31 3.58 -8.58
C ALA A 40 -15.63 3.48 -7.79
N HIS A 41 -16.54 2.62 -8.23
CA HIS A 41 -17.78 2.36 -7.50
C HIS A 41 -17.53 1.74 -6.12
N ALA A 42 -16.51 0.88 -5.99
CA ALA A 42 -16.14 0.28 -4.71
C ALA A 42 -15.68 1.33 -3.69
N VAL A 43 -14.82 2.27 -4.09
CA VAL A 43 -14.34 3.32 -3.16
C VAL A 43 -15.42 4.34 -2.83
N GLU A 44 -16.27 4.71 -3.80
CA GLU A 44 -17.40 5.63 -3.58
C GLU A 44 -18.40 5.04 -2.57
N ALA A 45 -18.76 3.76 -2.71
CA ALA A 45 -19.70 3.11 -1.81
C ALA A 45 -19.15 2.99 -0.36
N VAL A 46 -17.83 2.79 -0.20
CA VAL A 46 -17.20 2.79 1.13
C VAL A 46 -17.16 4.20 1.73
N ASP A 47 -16.85 5.23 0.93
CA ASP A 47 -16.87 6.62 1.40
C ASP A 47 -18.28 7.05 1.86
N GLU A 48 -19.32 6.69 1.09
CA GLU A 48 -20.72 6.93 1.45
C GLU A 48 -21.09 6.28 2.79
N ARG A 49 -20.66 5.03 3.02
CA ARG A 49 -20.88 4.37 4.30
C ARG A 49 -20.10 5.04 5.42
N ALA A 50 -18.84 5.37 5.19
CA ALA A 50 -17.97 5.97 6.19
C ALA A 50 -18.46 7.35 6.67
N ALA A 51 -19.20 8.07 5.82
CA ALA A 51 -19.80 9.36 6.18
C ALA A 51 -20.82 9.28 7.33
N GLU A 52 -21.38 8.10 7.58
CA GLU A 52 -22.38 7.84 8.62
C GLU A 52 -21.77 7.23 9.90
N LEU A 53 -20.45 6.98 9.92
CA LEU A 53 -19.76 6.31 11.02
C LEU A 53 -18.90 7.29 11.83
N ASP A 54 -18.83 7.04 13.14
CA ASP A 54 -17.86 7.71 13.98
C ASP A 54 -16.47 7.09 13.75
N GLY A 55 -15.58 7.83 13.07
CA GLY A 55 -14.21 7.40 12.84
C GLY A 55 -13.67 7.85 11.48
N GLU A 56 -12.45 7.44 11.19
CA GLU A 56 -11.82 7.66 9.89
C GLU A 56 -11.69 6.33 9.18
N PHE A 57 -12.13 6.26 7.91
CA PHE A 57 -11.97 5.10 7.05
C PHE A 57 -11.30 5.53 5.76
N GLY A 58 -10.24 4.83 5.36
CA GLY A 58 -9.56 4.99 4.08
C GLY A 58 -9.68 3.73 3.26
N VAL A 59 -9.94 3.87 1.96
CA VAL A 59 -10.07 2.76 1.01
C VAL A 59 -9.28 3.02 -0.26
N ALA A 60 -8.66 1.98 -0.79
CA ALA A 60 -8.05 2.02 -2.11
C ALA A 60 -8.19 0.65 -2.81
N VAL A 61 -8.44 0.68 -4.11
CA VAL A 61 -8.67 -0.53 -4.92
C VAL A 61 -7.87 -0.43 -6.22
N ILE A 62 -7.11 -1.48 -6.54
CA ILE A 62 -6.43 -1.64 -7.82
C ILE A 62 -7.08 -2.81 -8.57
N ASP A 63 -7.52 -2.57 -9.80
CA ASP A 63 -7.82 -3.63 -10.77
C ASP A 63 -6.60 -3.85 -11.66
N ARG A 64 -5.93 -4.98 -11.44
CA ARG A 64 -4.68 -5.31 -12.15
C ARG A 64 -4.87 -5.71 -13.61
N VAL A 65 -6.11 -6.00 -14.03
CA VAL A 65 -6.41 -6.33 -15.43
C VAL A 65 -6.57 -5.06 -16.25
N THR A 66 -7.24 -4.05 -15.71
CA THR A 66 -7.49 -2.77 -16.40
C THR A 66 -6.44 -1.70 -16.10
N GLY A 67 -5.69 -1.86 -15.00
CA GLY A 67 -4.76 -0.86 -14.48
C GLY A 67 -5.44 0.29 -13.74
N GLU A 68 -6.75 0.20 -13.47
CA GLU A 68 -7.48 1.21 -12.73
C GLU A 68 -7.06 1.22 -11.26
N PHE A 69 -6.66 2.39 -10.76
CA PHE A 69 -6.35 2.63 -9.35
C PHE A 69 -7.31 3.65 -8.75
N ALA A 70 -8.36 3.16 -8.10
CA ALA A 70 -9.35 3.99 -7.42
C ALA A 70 -8.97 4.22 -5.96
N ARG A 71 -9.25 5.43 -5.47
CA ARG A 71 -8.92 5.92 -4.13
C ARG A 71 -10.13 6.64 -3.57
N GLY A 72 -10.56 6.26 -2.37
CA GLY A 72 -11.58 6.99 -1.63
C GLY A 72 -11.06 8.31 -1.08
N ALA A 73 -11.95 9.11 -0.50
CA ALA A 73 -11.69 10.46 0.00
C ALA A 73 -10.52 10.51 1.00
N ASN A 74 -10.44 9.50 1.87
CA ASN A 74 -9.39 9.37 2.89
C ASN A 74 -8.32 8.32 2.54
N ALA A 75 -8.20 7.93 1.26
CA ALA A 75 -7.21 6.92 0.85
C ALA A 75 -5.75 7.31 1.18
N GLU A 76 -5.48 8.60 1.26
CA GLU A 76 -4.16 9.19 1.55
C GLU A 76 -4.04 9.70 3.00
N LEU A 77 -5.04 9.45 3.86
CA LEU A 77 -4.98 9.82 5.27
C LEU A 77 -3.96 8.94 6.00
N PRO A 78 -2.90 9.51 6.62
CA PRO A 78 -1.93 8.72 7.36
C PRO A 78 -2.52 8.17 8.66
N MET A 79 -2.43 6.87 8.87
CA MET A 79 -2.85 6.15 10.07
C MET A 79 -1.71 5.28 10.61
N TYR A 80 -1.70 4.99 11.91
CA TYR A 80 -0.79 3.97 12.43
C TYR A 80 -1.14 2.63 11.80
N SER A 81 -0.16 1.94 11.25
CA SER A 81 -0.36 0.72 10.47
C SER A 81 -0.82 -0.47 11.29
N ALA A 82 -0.57 -0.45 12.60
CA ALA A 82 -0.61 -1.65 13.42
C ALA A 82 0.18 -2.79 12.73
N SER A 83 -0.36 -4.01 12.70
CA SER A 83 0.27 -5.17 12.07
C SER A 83 0.36 -5.14 10.53
N LEU A 84 -0.20 -4.14 9.84
CA LEU A 84 0.01 -4.01 8.38
C LEU A 84 1.46 -3.69 8.01
N VAL A 85 2.25 -3.10 8.91
CA VAL A 85 3.70 -2.90 8.68
C VAL A 85 4.44 -4.21 8.43
N LYS A 86 3.93 -5.35 8.93
CA LYS A 86 4.57 -6.66 8.76
C LYS A 86 4.65 -7.05 7.27
N ILE A 87 3.62 -6.74 6.47
CA ILE A 87 3.67 -6.98 5.02
C ILE A 87 4.56 -5.96 4.29
N ILE A 88 4.59 -4.70 4.74
CA ILE A 88 5.51 -3.67 4.21
C ILE A 88 6.97 -4.11 4.40
N ALA A 89 7.32 -4.53 5.62
CA ALA A 89 8.65 -5.02 5.96
C ALA A 89 8.99 -6.32 5.25
N ALA A 90 8.03 -7.25 5.11
CA ALA A 90 8.25 -8.52 4.42
C ALA A 90 8.60 -8.34 2.95
N VAL A 91 7.88 -7.46 2.24
CA VAL A 91 8.14 -7.15 0.83
C VAL A 91 9.51 -6.50 0.66
N GLU A 92 9.86 -5.52 1.49
CA GLU A 92 11.21 -4.94 1.45
C GLU A 92 12.30 -5.98 1.76
N LEU A 93 12.05 -6.91 2.69
CA LEU A 93 13.05 -7.88 3.09
C LEU A 93 13.41 -8.85 1.97
N VAL A 94 12.41 -9.38 1.24
CA VAL A 94 12.67 -10.27 0.08
C VAL A 94 13.35 -9.51 -1.07
N GLU A 95 13.08 -8.22 -1.20
CA GLU A 95 13.67 -7.35 -2.22
C GLU A 95 15.11 -6.90 -1.91
N ARG A 96 15.55 -7.03 -0.65
CA ARG A 96 16.96 -6.80 -0.25
C ARG A 96 17.88 -7.93 -0.66
N GLY A 97 17.35 -9.15 -0.76
CA GLY A 97 18.14 -10.33 -1.07
C GLY A 97 17.54 -11.63 -0.51
N PRO A 98 18.29 -12.73 -0.63
CA PRO A 98 17.79 -14.04 -0.25
C PRO A 98 17.54 -14.14 1.26
N LEU A 99 16.37 -14.68 1.63
CA LEU A 99 16.01 -14.96 3.01
C LEU A 99 16.73 -16.19 3.56
N THR A 100 17.18 -16.14 4.81
CA THR A 100 17.61 -17.34 5.54
C THR A 100 16.41 -18.23 5.89
N PRO A 101 16.61 -19.52 6.20
CA PRO A 101 15.53 -20.37 6.71
C PRO A 101 14.85 -19.80 7.97
N GLN A 102 15.63 -19.15 8.83
CA GLN A 102 15.10 -18.48 10.02
C GLN A 102 14.20 -17.29 9.64
N ASP A 103 14.63 -16.45 8.70
CA ASP A 103 13.82 -15.29 8.27
C ASP A 103 12.51 -15.76 7.62
N ARG A 104 12.52 -16.84 6.83
CA ARG A 104 11.29 -17.44 6.28
C ARG A 104 10.35 -17.92 7.37
N SER A 105 10.86 -18.60 8.40
CA SER A 105 10.04 -19.05 9.52
C SER A 105 9.43 -17.88 10.30
N LEU A 106 10.21 -16.82 10.54
CA LEU A 106 9.73 -15.61 11.20
C LEU A 106 8.67 -14.89 10.36
N LEU A 107 8.87 -14.77 9.04
CA LEU A 107 7.89 -14.15 8.15
C LEU A 107 6.56 -14.92 8.10
N GLN A 108 6.60 -16.26 8.10
CA GLN A 108 5.36 -17.06 8.16
C GLN A 108 4.55 -16.74 9.42
N ARG A 109 5.21 -16.68 10.58
CA ARG A 109 4.58 -16.33 11.86
C ARG A 109 4.10 -14.87 11.88
N ALA A 110 4.90 -13.93 11.40
CA ALA A 110 4.55 -12.51 11.38
C ALA A 110 3.39 -12.19 10.43
N LEU A 111 3.25 -12.93 9.32
CA LEU A 111 2.21 -12.67 8.33
C LEU A 111 0.90 -13.40 8.63
N GLY A 112 0.96 -14.70 8.96
CA GLY A 112 -0.22 -15.53 9.20
C GLY A 112 -0.89 -15.21 10.55
N PRO A 113 -0.39 -15.77 11.68
CA PRO A 113 -0.92 -15.47 13.01
C PRO A 113 -0.55 -14.08 13.53
N SER A 114 0.07 -13.22 12.72
CA SER A 114 0.43 -11.85 13.11
C SER A 114 1.38 -11.74 14.30
N ASP A 115 2.25 -12.73 14.50
CA ASP A 115 3.14 -12.85 15.67
C ASP A 115 4.11 -11.67 15.85
N ASP A 116 3.97 -10.95 16.97
CA ASP A 116 4.77 -9.78 17.31
C ASP A 116 6.21 -10.12 17.66
N GLU A 117 6.48 -11.25 18.33
CA GLU A 117 7.84 -11.69 18.65
C GLU A 117 8.60 -12.07 17.38
N ALA A 118 7.91 -12.66 16.41
CA ALA A 118 8.50 -12.93 15.10
C ALA A 118 8.84 -11.62 14.37
N MET A 119 7.97 -10.62 14.45
CA MET A 119 8.22 -9.30 13.86
C MET A 119 9.35 -8.56 14.58
N ASN A 120 9.39 -8.59 15.91
CA ASN A 120 10.48 -8.00 16.72
C ASN A 120 11.83 -8.56 16.28
N ALA A 121 11.93 -9.89 16.16
CA ALA A 121 13.16 -10.55 15.72
C ALA A 121 13.56 -10.11 14.30
N LEU A 122 12.62 -10.03 13.36
CA LEU A 122 12.90 -9.54 12.00
C LEU A 122 13.35 -8.08 11.99
N TRP A 123 12.67 -7.22 12.77
CA TRP A 123 12.96 -5.80 12.90
C TRP A 123 14.39 -5.59 13.41
N ASP A 124 14.76 -6.21 14.52
CA ASP A 124 16.08 -6.07 15.13
C ASP A 124 17.19 -6.59 14.22
N ARG A 125 16.96 -7.72 13.54
CA ARG A 125 17.94 -8.36 12.66
C ARG A 125 18.22 -7.58 11.38
N HIS A 126 17.21 -6.94 10.83
CA HIS A 126 17.26 -6.36 9.48
C HIS A 126 17.24 -4.84 9.45
N GLY A 127 17.70 -4.22 10.55
CA GLY A 127 18.00 -2.80 10.62
C GLY A 127 16.78 -1.92 10.90
N GLY A 128 15.75 -2.47 11.56
CA GLY A 128 14.62 -1.75 12.13
C GLY A 128 13.92 -0.82 11.14
N GLU A 129 13.90 0.48 11.46
CA GLU A 129 13.27 1.53 10.67
C GLU A 129 13.78 1.57 9.22
N SER A 130 14.98 1.04 8.96
CA SER A 130 15.51 0.96 7.60
C SER A 130 14.62 0.13 6.69
N LEU A 131 13.92 -0.89 7.21
CA LEU A 131 12.93 -1.68 6.46
C LEU A 131 11.84 -0.78 5.90
N ILE A 132 11.41 0.21 6.67
CA ILE A 132 10.37 1.15 6.24
C ILE A 132 10.91 2.19 5.27
N THR A 133 12.09 2.77 5.53
CA THR A 133 12.68 3.72 4.58
C THR A 133 13.03 3.07 3.24
N GLY A 134 13.47 1.80 3.26
CA GLY A 134 13.74 1.01 2.06
C GLY A 134 12.46 0.73 1.27
N ALA A 135 11.42 0.25 1.96
CA ALA A 135 10.09 0.07 1.39
C ALA A 135 9.55 1.35 0.72
N VAL A 136 9.65 2.49 1.41
CA VAL A 136 9.22 3.80 0.90
C VAL A 136 9.93 4.15 -0.40
N ALA A 137 11.26 4.00 -0.44
CA ALA A 137 12.05 4.31 -1.62
C ALA A 137 11.74 3.36 -2.80
N ARG A 138 11.64 2.05 -2.52
CA ARG A 138 11.47 1.00 -3.53
C ARG A 138 10.07 0.97 -4.14
N MET A 139 9.05 1.11 -3.30
CA MET A 139 7.64 0.99 -3.71
C MET A 139 6.98 2.36 -3.93
N HIS A 140 7.73 3.46 -3.83
CA HIS A 140 7.24 4.83 -3.98
C HIS A 140 6.04 5.15 -3.08
N LEU A 141 6.16 4.77 -1.80
CA LEU A 141 5.11 4.99 -0.78
C LEU A 141 5.13 6.45 -0.34
N GLN A 142 3.99 7.11 -0.41
CA GLN A 142 3.91 8.57 -0.27
C GLN A 142 3.58 9.01 1.15
N GLN A 143 2.74 8.26 1.86
CA GLN A 143 2.30 8.54 3.22
C GLN A 143 3.03 7.69 4.27
N THR A 144 3.70 6.62 3.83
CA THR A 144 4.35 5.67 4.73
C THR A 144 5.61 6.27 5.34
N ARG A 145 5.73 6.25 6.67
CA ARG A 145 6.90 6.77 7.39
C ARG A 145 7.25 5.83 8.54
N PRO A 146 8.55 5.68 8.89
CA PRO A 146 8.95 4.98 10.11
C PRO A 146 8.25 5.56 11.34
N PRO A 147 8.13 4.79 12.44
CA PRO A 147 7.55 5.29 13.68
C PRO A 147 8.40 6.43 14.27
N ASP A 148 7.75 7.38 14.95
CA ASP A 148 8.44 8.48 15.64
C ASP A 148 9.32 7.97 16.79
N GLU A 149 8.86 6.91 17.47
CA GLU A 149 9.60 6.24 18.54
C GLU A 149 10.26 4.96 18.01
N THR A 150 11.59 4.88 18.13
CA THR A 150 12.38 3.72 17.70
C THR A 150 11.88 2.42 18.31
N GLY A 151 11.79 1.38 17.49
CA GLY A 151 11.32 0.06 17.90
C GLY A 151 9.80 -0.07 18.01
N ARG A 152 9.02 1.01 17.91
CA ARG A 152 7.55 0.95 17.87
C ARG A 152 7.03 0.72 16.46
N TRP A 153 7.45 -0.37 15.82
CA TRP A 153 7.14 -0.66 14.42
C TRP A 153 5.64 -0.58 14.08
N GLY A 154 4.75 -0.93 15.03
CA GLY A 154 3.28 -0.83 14.85
C GLY A 154 2.75 0.60 14.71
N GLN A 155 3.54 1.61 15.11
CA GLN A 155 3.25 3.04 14.94
C GLN A 155 3.82 3.61 13.63
N THR A 156 4.36 2.77 12.73
CA THR A 156 4.63 3.16 11.34
C THR A 156 3.37 3.81 10.77
N THR A 157 3.45 5.04 10.28
CA THR A 157 2.30 5.63 9.60
C THR A 157 2.23 5.09 8.19
N THR A 158 1.02 4.88 7.66
CA THR A 158 0.77 4.44 6.29
C THR A 158 -0.62 4.87 5.84
N SER A 159 -1.03 4.55 4.62
CA SER A 159 -2.34 4.91 4.04
C SER A 159 -2.91 3.75 3.24
N ALA A 160 -4.22 3.78 2.94
CA ALA A 160 -4.84 2.76 2.09
C ALA A 160 -4.22 2.77 0.68
N ARG A 161 -3.91 3.95 0.14
CA ARG A 161 -3.18 4.14 -1.13
C ARG A 161 -1.84 3.43 -1.12
N ASP A 162 -1.06 3.59 -0.05
CA ASP A 162 0.27 2.98 0.04
C ASP A 162 0.19 1.47 0.22
N LEU A 163 -0.76 0.96 1.01
CA LEU A 163 -0.94 -0.50 1.14
C LEU A 163 -1.37 -1.16 -0.16
N ALA A 164 -2.22 -0.51 -0.94
CA ALA A 164 -2.56 -1.00 -2.28
C ALA A 164 -1.30 -1.08 -3.17
N ALA A 165 -0.42 -0.08 -3.10
CA ALA A 165 0.86 -0.09 -3.82
C ALA A 165 1.82 -1.20 -3.34
N VAL A 166 1.85 -1.50 -2.04
CA VAL A 166 2.65 -2.61 -1.48
C VAL A 166 2.20 -3.96 -2.05
N PHE A 167 0.90 -4.22 -2.08
CA PHE A 167 0.35 -5.45 -2.64
C PHE A 167 0.50 -5.51 -4.16
N ASP A 168 0.36 -4.40 -4.88
CA ASP A 168 0.62 -4.36 -6.32
C ASP A 168 2.10 -4.64 -6.65
N HIS A 169 3.03 -4.09 -5.86
CA HIS A 169 4.45 -4.39 -5.98
C HIS A 169 4.75 -5.88 -5.68
N LEU A 170 4.17 -6.43 -4.60
CA LEU A 170 4.23 -7.85 -4.29
C LEU A 170 3.77 -8.71 -5.46
N LEU A 171 2.68 -8.32 -6.13
CA LEU A 171 2.12 -9.10 -7.23
C LEU A 171 2.90 -8.95 -8.55
N SER A 172 3.50 -7.78 -8.80
CA SER A 172 4.08 -7.44 -10.11
C SER A 172 5.61 -7.49 -10.19
N GLN A 173 6.32 -7.16 -9.10
CA GLN A 173 7.78 -6.98 -9.12
C GLN A 173 8.55 -8.07 -8.34
N VAL A 174 7.99 -8.54 -7.22
CA VAL A 174 8.66 -9.56 -6.39
C VAL A 174 8.83 -10.87 -7.16
N SER A 175 9.96 -11.55 -6.93
CA SER A 175 10.26 -12.85 -7.53
C SER A 175 9.10 -13.84 -7.36
N VAL A 176 8.84 -14.69 -8.35
CA VAL A 176 7.71 -15.66 -8.27
C VAL A 176 7.79 -16.50 -7.00
N ALA A 177 8.98 -16.99 -6.64
CA ALA A 177 9.17 -17.84 -5.48
C ALA A 177 8.85 -17.11 -4.16
N ASP A 178 9.32 -15.86 -4.01
CA ASP A 178 9.08 -15.09 -2.79
C ASP A 178 7.65 -14.55 -2.74
N ARG A 179 7.07 -14.16 -3.88
CA ARG A 179 5.66 -13.78 -3.98
C ARG A 179 4.75 -14.91 -3.53
N GLU A 180 4.92 -16.12 -4.06
CA GLU A 180 4.09 -17.26 -3.65
C GLU A 180 4.29 -17.63 -2.18
N PHE A 181 5.51 -17.50 -1.67
CA PHE A 181 5.80 -17.69 -0.25
C PHE A 181 5.05 -16.68 0.64
N LEU A 182 5.10 -15.38 0.33
CA LEU A 182 4.43 -14.35 1.11
C LEU A 182 2.89 -14.46 1.00
N LEU A 183 2.36 -14.69 -0.20
CA LEU A 183 0.92 -14.88 -0.39
C LEU A 183 0.39 -16.12 0.33
N SER A 184 1.17 -17.21 0.34
CA SER A 184 0.81 -18.43 1.07
C SER A 184 0.83 -18.23 2.59
N ALA A 185 1.79 -17.44 3.11
CA ALA A 185 1.83 -17.09 4.53
C ALA A 185 0.62 -16.23 4.96
N LEU A 186 0.21 -15.28 4.11
CA LEU A 186 -1.01 -14.48 4.33
C LEU A 186 -2.28 -15.33 4.24
N HIS A 187 -2.36 -16.22 3.26
CA HIS A 187 -3.53 -17.09 3.07
C HIS A 187 -3.69 -18.10 4.21
N ALA A 188 -2.59 -18.54 4.82
CA ALA A 188 -2.61 -19.45 5.96
C ALA A 188 -2.84 -18.76 7.31
N ALA A 189 -3.33 -17.51 7.33
CA ALA A 189 -3.67 -16.83 8.56
C ALA A 189 -4.78 -17.61 9.32
N PRO A 190 -4.56 -17.96 10.60
CA PRO A 190 -5.59 -18.57 11.42
C PRO A 190 -6.64 -17.53 11.85
N GLU A 191 -7.82 -18.00 12.27
CA GLU A 191 -8.87 -17.18 12.87
C GLU A 191 -8.31 -16.42 14.10
N GLU A 192 -7.65 -17.11 15.03
CA GLU A 192 -7.03 -16.46 16.19
C GLU A 192 -5.57 -16.08 15.93
N GLY A 193 -5.24 -14.79 16.10
CA GLY A 193 -3.87 -14.28 16.08
C GLY A 193 -3.02 -14.83 17.23
N ALA A 194 -1.70 -14.69 17.14
CA ALA A 194 -0.76 -15.18 18.15
C ALA A 194 -0.97 -14.53 19.54
N ASP A 195 -1.65 -13.39 19.59
CA ASP A 195 -2.01 -12.64 20.79
C ASP A 195 -3.46 -12.87 21.25
N GLY A 196 -4.20 -13.77 20.60
CA GLY A 196 -5.58 -14.12 20.94
C GLY A 196 -6.66 -13.24 20.31
N VAL A 197 -6.29 -12.29 19.44
CA VAL A 197 -7.28 -11.47 18.72
C VAL A 197 -7.88 -12.26 17.57
N ASP A 198 -9.21 -12.27 17.49
CA ASP A 198 -9.95 -12.81 16.35
C ASP A 198 -9.66 -11.95 15.09
N GLN A 199 -9.12 -12.60 14.06
CA GLN A 199 -8.75 -12.01 12.78
C GLN A 199 -9.89 -12.07 11.75
N ASP A 200 -11.01 -12.74 12.07
CA ASP A 200 -12.19 -12.88 11.20
C ASP A 200 -12.99 -11.57 11.10
N PHE A 201 -12.34 -10.56 10.53
CA PHE A 201 -12.94 -9.26 10.23
C PHE A 201 -12.40 -8.69 8.91
N GLY A 202 -13.04 -7.64 8.41
CA GLY A 202 -12.62 -6.95 7.21
C GLY A 202 -12.65 -7.88 5.99
N LEU A 203 -11.56 -7.91 5.21
CA LEU A 203 -11.46 -8.75 4.02
C LEU A 203 -11.41 -10.25 4.35
N MET A 204 -10.92 -10.64 5.52
CA MET A 204 -10.84 -12.05 5.91
C MET A 204 -12.25 -12.65 6.08
N ALA A 205 -13.13 -11.93 6.77
CA ALA A 205 -14.53 -12.32 7.00
C ALA A 205 -15.45 -12.29 5.75
N VAL A 206 -14.93 -11.86 4.59
CA VAL A 206 -15.66 -11.85 3.32
C VAL A 206 -14.97 -12.69 2.24
N ASP A 207 -14.21 -13.69 2.68
CA ASP A 207 -13.54 -14.73 1.88
C ASP A 207 -12.51 -14.19 0.87
N ALA A 208 -11.79 -13.11 1.22
CA ALA A 208 -10.60 -12.71 0.46
C ALA A 208 -9.42 -13.65 0.75
N HIS A 209 -8.49 -13.76 -0.21
CA HIS A 209 -7.55 -14.89 -0.22
C HIS A 209 -6.29 -14.67 0.62
N ALA A 210 -5.50 -13.65 0.28
CA ALA A 210 -4.23 -13.37 0.93
C ALA A 210 -4.34 -12.00 1.62
N VAL A 211 -4.77 -12.03 2.87
CA VAL A 211 -5.12 -10.84 3.66
C VAL A 211 -4.12 -10.68 4.80
N LYS A 212 -3.67 -9.45 5.04
CA LYS A 212 -3.09 -9.07 6.32
C LYS A 212 -4.11 -8.24 7.09
N SER A 213 -4.44 -8.69 8.29
CA SER A 213 -5.21 -7.92 9.27
C SER A 213 -4.27 -7.14 10.19
N GLY A 214 -4.69 -5.95 10.63
CA GLY A 214 -3.95 -5.10 11.55
C GLY A 214 -4.83 -4.55 12.64
N TRP A 215 -4.42 -4.71 13.90
CA TRP A 215 -5.13 -4.19 15.06
C TRP A 215 -4.17 -3.55 16.05
N MET A 216 -4.57 -2.42 16.62
CA MET A 216 -3.87 -1.80 17.73
C MET A 216 -4.88 -0.99 18.53
N CYS A 217 -4.88 -1.14 19.85
CA CYS A 217 -5.81 -0.39 20.66
C CYS A 217 -5.20 0.84 21.31
N CYS A 218 -6.10 1.82 21.39
CA CYS A 218 -6.31 2.77 22.47
C CYS A 218 -5.34 3.96 22.46
N GLN A 219 -4.34 3.92 21.60
CA GLN A 219 -3.49 5.07 21.33
C GLN A 219 -4.34 6.20 20.73
N LYS A 220 -4.24 7.40 21.32
CA LYS A 220 -5.00 8.59 20.92
C LYS A 220 -6.53 8.41 21.02
N GLY A 221 -7.01 7.53 21.90
CA GLY A 221 -8.45 7.27 22.07
C GLY A 221 -9.08 6.54 20.88
N LYS A 222 -8.27 5.87 20.05
CA LYS A 222 -8.73 5.15 18.86
C LYS A 222 -8.46 3.65 18.94
N VAL A 223 -9.32 2.85 18.33
CA VAL A 223 -9.03 1.49 17.89
C VAL A 223 -8.63 1.56 16.43
N TRP A 224 -7.41 1.11 16.13
CA TRP A 224 -6.88 1.00 14.78
C TRP A 224 -7.19 -0.40 14.29
N LEU A 225 -8.03 -0.54 13.26
CA LEU A 225 -8.41 -1.83 12.70
C LEU A 225 -8.34 -1.75 11.18
N HIS A 226 -7.58 -2.63 10.56
CA HIS A 226 -7.23 -2.55 9.16
C HIS A 226 -7.23 -3.93 8.50
N SER A 227 -7.48 -3.94 7.19
CA SER A 227 -7.46 -5.14 6.38
C SER A 227 -7.00 -4.79 4.97
N ALA A 228 -5.97 -5.47 4.48
CA ALA A 228 -5.47 -5.28 3.12
C ALA A 228 -5.09 -6.63 2.51
N GLY A 229 -5.43 -6.84 1.24
CA GLY A 229 -5.22 -8.14 0.62
C GLY A 229 -5.59 -8.23 -0.84
N VAL A 230 -5.52 -9.47 -1.32
CA VAL A 230 -5.88 -9.86 -2.69
C VAL A 230 -7.30 -10.45 -2.71
N VAL A 231 -8.12 -9.93 -3.61
CA VAL A 231 -9.50 -10.34 -3.87
C VAL A 231 -9.57 -10.95 -5.28
N ASP A 232 -10.57 -11.82 -5.49
CA ASP A 232 -10.67 -12.71 -6.67
C ASP A 232 -9.50 -13.73 -6.67
N PRO A 233 -9.51 -14.74 -5.78
CA PRO A 233 -8.40 -15.70 -5.62
C PRO A 233 -7.97 -16.38 -6.91
N GLU A 234 -8.91 -16.66 -7.80
CA GLU A 234 -8.67 -17.42 -9.02
C GLU A 234 -7.80 -16.63 -10.01
N HIS A 235 -7.97 -15.30 -10.06
CA HIS A 235 -7.25 -14.43 -10.99
C HIS A 235 -6.35 -13.40 -10.31
N ARG A 236 -6.40 -13.31 -8.98
CA ARG A 236 -5.77 -12.31 -8.11
C ARG A 236 -6.03 -10.89 -8.59
N ARG A 237 -7.18 -10.65 -9.23
CA ARG A 237 -7.41 -9.46 -10.06
C ARG A 237 -7.34 -8.17 -9.27
N TYR A 238 -7.92 -8.17 -8.07
CA TYR A 238 -8.07 -6.96 -7.29
C TYR A 238 -7.15 -6.94 -6.08
N VAL A 239 -6.57 -5.79 -5.81
CA VAL A 239 -5.98 -5.45 -4.52
C VAL A 239 -6.93 -4.49 -3.82
N VAL A 240 -7.25 -4.78 -2.57
CA VAL A 240 -8.10 -3.91 -1.73
C VAL A 240 -7.38 -3.61 -0.44
N ALA A 241 -7.34 -2.33 -0.05
CA ALA A 241 -6.83 -1.87 1.23
C ALA A 241 -7.88 -1.04 1.95
N LEU A 242 -8.21 -1.42 3.18
CA LEU A 242 -9.18 -0.78 4.06
C LEU A 242 -8.51 -0.49 5.39
N LEU A 243 -8.38 0.79 5.73
CA LEU A 243 -7.83 1.22 7.00
C LEU A 243 -8.91 1.96 7.78
N SER A 244 -9.15 1.60 9.05
CA SER A 244 -10.00 2.37 9.94
C SER A 244 -9.30 2.79 11.23
N ALA A 245 -9.68 3.97 11.72
CA ALA A 245 -9.31 4.47 13.03
C ALA A 245 -10.59 4.98 13.72
N GLN A 246 -11.13 4.17 14.61
CA GLN A 246 -12.47 4.34 15.19
C GLN A 246 -12.36 4.72 16.68
N PRO A 247 -13.37 5.36 17.30
CA PRO A 247 -13.35 5.67 18.73
C PRO A 247 -13.11 4.42 19.58
N SER A 248 -12.28 4.52 20.62
CA SER A 248 -11.98 3.36 21.48
C SER A 248 -13.19 2.80 22.21
N SER A 249 -14.29 3.56 22.31
CA SER A 249 -15.58 3.11 22.86
C SER A 249 -16.25 2.03 22.00
N ALA A 250 -15.90 1.90 20.71
CA ALA A 250 -16.41 0.82 19.86
C ALA A 250 -15.85 -0.56 20.25
N GLY A 251 -14.65 -0.59 20.86
CA GLY A 251 -13.91 -1.83 21.11
C GLY A 251 -13.54 -2.56 19.82
N TYR A 252 -12.88 -3.72 19.93
CA TYR A 252 -12.54 -4.53 18.75
C TYR A 252 -13.77 -5.14 18.07
N GLY A 253 -14.78 -5.55 18.83
CA GLY A 253 -16.02 -6.13 18.26
C GLY A 253 -16.75 -5.15 17.34
N GLY A 254 -17.14 -3.98 17.87
CA GLY A 254 -17.84 -2.97 17.07
C GLY A 254 -16.99 -2.44 15.92
N ALA A 255 -15.68 -2.21 16.16
CA ALA A 255 -14.79 -1.77 15.09
C ALA A 255 -14.60 -2.83 13.99
N GLY A 256 -14.59 -4.11 14.36
CA GLY A 256 -14.52 -5.26 13.46
C GLY A 256 -15.77 -5.40 12.60
N GLU A 257 -16.95 -5.24 13.19
CA GLU A 257 -18.22 -5.24 12.46
C GLU A 257 -18.22 -4.14 11.38
N GLU A 258 -17.87 -2.91 11.74
CA GLU A 258 -17.88 -1.79 10.79
C GLU A 258 -16.86 -1.95 9.66
N LEU A 259 -15.65 -2.44 9.97
CA LEU A 259 -14.63 -2.71 8.95
C LEU A 259 -15.05 -3.87 8.02
N THR A 260 -15.77 -4.87 8.55
CA THR A 260 -16.29 -6.00 7.77
C THR A 260 -17.42 -5.57 6.84
N GLU A 261 -18.32 -4.71 7.29
CA GLU A 261 -19.34 -4.12 6.42
C GLU A 261 -18.70 -3.25 5.33
N ALA A 262 -17.70 -2.43 5.66
CA ALA A 262 -16.95 -1.66 4.67
C ALA A 262 -16.27 -2.58 3.63
N ALA A 263 -15.72 -3.72 4.07
CA ALA A 263 -15.17 -4.73 3.17
C ALA A 263 -16.25 -5.31 2.24
N ARG A 264 -17.40 -5.72 2.77
CA ARG A 264 -18.51 -6.24 1.95
C ARG A 264 -19.00 -5.22 0.93
N THR A 265 -19.11 -3.96 1.33
CA THR A 265 -19.45 -2.85 0.44
C THR A 265 -18.42 -2.71 -0.67
N ALA A 266 -17.12 -2.69 -0.34
CA ALA A 266 -16.04 -2.59 -1.32
C ALA A 266 -16.06 -3.75 -2.33
N LEU A 267 -16.39 -4.97 -1.90
CA LEU A 267 -16.34 -6.14 -2.78
C LEU A 267 -17.57 -6.27 -3.69
N THR A 268 -18.68 -5.60 -3.38
CA THR A 268 -19.94 -5.75 -4.13
C THR A 268 -19.79 -5.39 -5.62
N PRO A 269 -19.15 -4.25 -5.99
CA PRO A 269 -18.95 -3.90 -7.40
C PRO A 269 -17.85 -4.72 -8.09
N LEU A 270 -17.01 -5.44 -7.35
CA LEU A 270 -15.84 -6.16 -7.87
C LEU A 270 -16.15 -7.61 -8.30
N ARG A 271 -17.33 -8.13 -7.91
CA ARG A 271 -17.80 -9.49 -8.19
C ARG A 271 -18.60 -9.59 -9.49
#